data_AF-A0A7J2H6L8-F1
#
_entry.id   AF-A0A7J2H6L8-F1
#
_cell.length_a   1.000
_cell.length_b   1.000
_cell.length_c   1.000
_cell.angle_alpha   90.00
_cell.angle_beta   90.00
_cell.angle_gamma   90.00
#
_symmetry.space_group_name_H-M   'P 1'
#
loop_
_entity.id
_entity.type
_entity.pdbx_description
1 polymer ?
#
loop_
_entity_poly.entity_id
_entity_poly.type
_entity_poly.pdbx_seq_one_letter_code
_entity_poly.pdbx_strand_id
1 'polypeptide(L)'
;MDRGKAFGLATATLVVMVAWLLLASRNSTRCRGPGKPGGFRIGKYDLFGGWKRGRVERRGFFHLAERGGVWWLVDPLGCLFISKGVNHVDPRGDYSPPLGYSPYQVNVEKRYGDFGGWLEATVSRLKSWGFNTVGAWSYGELSLH
;
A
#
# COMPACT_ATOMS: atom_id res chain seq x y z
N MET A 1 -14.63 17.70 -58.51
CA MET A 1 -13.94 16.72 -57.64
C MET A 1 -12.86 17.45 -56.85
N ASP A 2 -13.20 17.91 -55.65
CA ASP A 2 -12.34 18.75 -54.81
C ASP A 2 -11.48 17.87 -53.89
N ARG A 3 -10.33 17.40 -54.39
CA ARG A 3 -9.42 16.47 -53.69
C ARG A 3 -8.70 17.10 -52.48
N GLY A 4 -8.73 18.43 -52.33
CA GLY A 4 -8.02 19.14 -51.26
C GLY A 4 -8.71 19.07 -49.89
N LYS A 5 -10.04 19.01 -49.85
CA LYS A 5 -10.82 18.99 -48.59
C LYS A 5 -10.79 17.63 -47.89
N ALA A 6 -10.67 16.54 -48.63
CA ALA A 6 -10.62 15.19 -48.08
C ALA A 6 -9.30 14.90 -47.32
N PHE A 7 -8.18 15.52 -47.74
CA PHE A 7 -6.87 15.29 -47.12
C PHE A 7 -6.72 16.01 -45.77
N GLY A 8 -7.32 17.20 -45.62
CA GLY A 8 -7.36 17.94 -44.35
C GLY A 8 -8.23 17.26 -43.27
N LEU A 9 -9.32 16.60 -43.68
CA LEU A 9 -10.24 15.94 -42.74
C LEU A 9 -9.67 14.62 -42.17
N ALA A 10 -8.92 13.86 -42.99
CA ALA A 10 -8.28 12.61 -42.60
C ALA A 10 -7.08 12.82 -41.65
N THR A 11 -6.35 13.92 -41.82
CA THR A 11 -5.23 14.29 -40.94
C THR A 11 -5.71 14.80 -39.58
N ALA A 12 -6.77 15.60 -39.54
CA ALA A 12 -7.37 16.08 -38.30
C ALA A 12 -7.93 14.93 -37.44
N THR A 13 -8.60 13.95 -38.04
CA THR A 13 -9.11 12.76 -37.32
C THR A 13 -7.99 11.89 -36.79
N LEU A 14 -6.89 11.71 -37.53
CA LEU A 14 -5.73 10.95 -37.06
C LEU A 14 -5.05 11.64 -35.86
N VAL A 15 -4.88 12.96 -35.90
CA VAL A 15 -4.29 13.73 -34.78
C VAL A 15 -5.17 13.66 -33.54
N VAL A 16 -6.50 13.76 -33.69
CA VAL A 16 -7.45 13.63 -32.57
C VAL A 16 -7.43 12.20 -32.01
N MET A 17 -7.36 11.17 -32.85
CA MET A 17 -7.25 9.76 -32.42
C MET A 17 -5.93 9.48 -31.70
N VAL A 18 -4.80 9.98 -32.20
CA VAL A 18 -3.49 9.84 -31.55
C VAL A 18 -3.45 10.63 -30.24
N ALA A 19 -3.99 11.85 -30.21
CA ALA A 19 -4.12 12.62 -28.98
C ALA A 19 -5.02 11.91 -27.96
N TRP A 20 -6.15 11.34 -28.38
CA TRP A 20 -7.02 10.52 -27.54
C TRP A 20 -6.33 9.26 -27.04
N LEU A 21 -5.56 8.55 -27.87
CA LEU A 21 -4.79 7.37 -27.47
C LEU A 21 -3.67 7.72 -26.49
N LEU A 22 -2.97 8.84 -26.69
CA LEU A 22 -1.93 9.35 -25.79
C LEU A 22 -2.53 9.88 -24.47
N LEU A 23 -3.71 10.50 -24.50
CA LEU A 23 -4.44 10.95 -23.32
C LEU A 23 -5.05 9.77 -22.54
N ALA A 24 -5.63 8.78 -23.23
CA ALA A 24 -6.10 7.53 -22.62
C ALA A 24 -4.94 6.73 -22.00
N SER A 25 -3.77 6.73 -22.65
CA SER A 25 -2.53 6.18 -22.10
C SER A 25 -2.05 6.96 -20.86
N ARG A 26 -2.21 8.28 -20.83
CA ARG A 26 -1.87 9.14 -19.69
C ARG A 26 -2.84 9.04 -18.50
N ASN A 27 -4.12 8.73 -18.75
CA ASN A 27 -5.16 8.65 -17.72
C ASN A 27 -5.27 7.29 -17.01
N SER A 28 -4.43 6.32 -17.35
CA SER A 28 -4.26 5.12 -16.52
C SER A 28 -3.47 5.48 -15.26
N THR A 29 -4.23 5.83 -14.22
CA THR A 29 -3.81 6.12 -12.85
C THR A 29 -2.66 5.21 -12.42
N ARG A 30 -1.46 5.80 -12.34
CA ARG A 30 -0.26 5.14 -11.80
C ARG A 30 -0.57 4.54 -10.43
N CYS A 31 0.09 3.42 -10.11
CA CYS A 31 0.47 2.96 -8.76
C CYS A 31 1.34 4.01 -8.01
N ARG A 32 0.98 5.30 -8.07
CA ARG A 32 1.59 6.40 -7.36
C ARG A 32 0.49 7.06 -6.55
N GLY A 33 0.36 6.64 -5.29
CA GLY A 33 -0.14 7.54 -4.27
C GLY A 33 0.85 8.69 -4.04
N PRO A 34 0.44 9.78 -3.36
CA PRO A 34 1.38 10.79 -2.91
C PRO A 34 2.47 10.09 -2.09
N GLY A 35 3.74 10.28 -2.49
CA GLY A 35 4.85 9.71 -1.73
C GLY A 35 4.89 10.35 -0.35
N LYS A 36 4.91 9.56 0.73
CA LYS A 36 5.08 10.09 2.08
C LYS A 36 6.38 10.90 2.15
N PRO A 37 6.35 12.17 2.63
CA PRO A 37 7.57 12.86 3.01
C PRO A 37 8.24 12.12 4.17
N GLY A 38 9.55 11.84 4.07
CA GLY A 38 10.36 11.39 5.21
C GLY A 38 10.43 9.89 5.54
N GLY A 39 9.77 9.00 4.78
CA GLY A 39 9.88 7.55 4.99
C GLY A 39 10.96 6.87 4.14
N PHE A 40 11.66 5.87 4.69
CA PHE A 40 12.63 5.01 4.00
C PHE A 40 12.10 4.58 2.62
N ARG A 41 12.71 5.12 1.56
CA ARG A 41 12.25 4.93 0.17
C ARG A 41 12.63 3.55 -0.35
N ILE A 42 11.82 2.55 -0.05
CA ILE A 42 11.79 1.37 -0.92
C ILE A 42 10.96 1.76 -2.16
N GLY A 43 11.58 2.45 -3.12
CA GLY A 43 10.92 3.02 -4.30
C GLY A 43 10.10 2.02 -5.14
N LYS A 44 10.31 0.72 -4.90
CA LYS A 44 9.61 -0.44 -5.46
C LYS A 44 8.15 -0.58 -4.99
N TYR A 45 7.81 -0.14 -3.78
CA TYR A 45 6.47 -0.31 -3.17
C TYR A 45 5.69 1.01 -3.10
N ASP A 46 4.36 0.92 -3.15
CA ASP A 46 3.43 2.05 -3.14
C ASP A 46 3.09 2.53 -1.71
N LEU A 47 2.02 3.33 -1.55
CA LEU A 47 1.60 3.86 -0.25
C LEU A 47 1.17 2.75 0.71
N PHE A 48 0.56 1.68 0.20
CA PHE A 48 0.01 0.56 0.98
C PHE A 48 0.98 -0.62 1.06
N GLY A 49 2.13 -0.56 0.38
CA GLY A 49 3.14 -1.63 0.36
C GLY A 49 2.99 -2.61 -0.80
N GLY A 50 2.14 -2.33 -1.79
CA GLY A 50 2.01 -3.13 -3.00
C GLY A 50 3.10 -2.83 -4.03
N TRP A 51 3.39 -3.81 -4.88
CA TRP A 51 4.49 -3.79 -5.82
C TRP A 51 4.14 -3.02 -7.10
N LYS A 52 4.72 -1.84 -7.29
CA LYS A 52 4.36 -0.89 -8.38
C LYS A 52 4.46 -1.42 -9.81
N ARG A 53 5.20 -2.51 -10.04
CA ARG A 53 5.33 -3.17 -11.37
C ARG A 53 4.25 -4.21 -11.62
N GLY A 54 3.64 -4.76 -10.57
CA GLY A 54 2.49 -5.64 -10.67
C GLY A 54 1.21 -4.81 -10.55
N ARG A 55 0.41 -4.75 -11.61
CA ARG A 55 -0.84 -3.97 -11.67
C ARG A 55 -2.00 -4.80 -12.15
N VAL A 56 -3.18 -4.52 -11.61
CA VAL A 56 -4.48 -5.02 -12.03
C VAL A 56 -5.53 -3.91 -11.85
N GLU A 57 -6.82 -4.22 -11.97
CA GLU A 57 -7.90 -3.24 -11.80
C GLU A 57 -7.84 -2.56 -10.41
N ARG A 58 -8.03 -1.25 -10.36
CA ARG A 58 -8.07 -0.48 -9.11
C ARG A 58 -9.51 -0.37 -8.62
N ARG A 59 -9.77 -0.85 -7.39
CA ARG A 59 -11.10 -0.81 -6.77
C ARG A 59 -11.23 0.12 -5.56
N GLY A 60 -10.12 0.70 -5.09
CA GLY A 60 -10.13 1.60 -3.92
C GLY A 60 -10.14 0.88 -2.57
N PHE A 61 -10.10 -0.45 -2.55
CA PHE A 61 -9.97 -1.29 -1.35
C PHE A 61 -9.16 -2.55 -1.68
N PHE A 62 -8.69 -3.25 -0.64
CA PHE A 62 -7.97 -4.51 -0.81
C PHE A 62 -8.89 -5.59 -1.41
N HIS A 63 -8.46 -6.24 -2.48
CA HIS A 63 -9.26 -7.27 -3.15
C HIS A 63 -8.37 -8.37 -3.76
N LEU A 64 -8.99 -9.39 -4.34
CA LEU A 64 -8.30 -10.49 -5.01
C LEU A 64 -8.32 -10.30 -6.52
N ALA A 65 -7.22 -10.68 -7.18
CA ALA A 65 -7.16 -10.81 -8.63
C ALA A 65 -6.26 -11.98 -9.01
N GLU A 66 -6.64 -12.69 -10.08
CA GLU A 66 -5.81 -13.68 -10.75
C GLU A 66 -5.00 -12.98 -11.85
N ARG A 67 -3.71 -13.29 -11.94
CA ARG A 67 -2.83 -12.81 -13.00
C ARG A 67 -1.78 -13.86 -13.35
N GLY A 68 -1.89 -14.40 -14.56
CA GLY A 68 -0.89 -15.31 -15.12
C GLY A 68 -0.85 -16.67 -14.41
N GLY A 69 -2.01 -17.19 -14.02
CA GLY A 69 -2.21 -18.41 -13.25
C GLY A 69 -2.02 -18.27 -11.74
N VAL A 70 -1.77 -17.06 -11.22
CA VAL A 70 -1.45 -16.81 -9.81
C VAL A 70 -2.44 -15.85 -9.19
N TRP A 71 -2.96 -16.23 -8.02
CA TRP A 71 -3.82 -15.37 -7.21
C TRP A 71 -3.00 -14.41 -6.34
N TRP A 72 -3.38 -13.15 -6.37
CA TRP A 72 -2.75 -12.07 -5.62
C TRP A 72 -3.79 -11.33 -4.79
N LEU A 73 -3.37 -10.83 -3.62
CA LEU A 73 -4.01 -9.66 -3.04
C LEU A 73 -3.65 -8.44 -3.89
N VAL A 74 -4.51 -7.45 -3.88
CA VAL A 74 -4.35 -6.20 -4.60
C VAL A 74 -4.63 -5.06 -3.64
N ASP A 75 -3.75 -4.07 -3.61
CA ASP A 75 -3.93 -2.89 -2.77
C ASP A 75 -5.01 -1.92 -3.32
N PRO A 76 -5.43 -0.90 -2.53
CA PRO A 76 -6.39 0.11 -2.98
C PRO A 76 -5.99 0.92 -4.22
N LEU A 77 -4.71 0.92 -4.60
CA LEU A 77 -4.20 1.59 -5.81
C LEU A 77 -4.11 0.65 -7.03
N GLY A 78 -4.45 -0.63 -6.88
CA GLY A 78 -4.46 -1.62 -7.95
C GLY A 78 -3.11 -2.33 -8.15
N CYS A 79 -2.21 -2.29 -7.17
CA CYS A 79 -0.91 -2.95 -7.27
C CYS A 79 -0.92 -4.32 -6.55
N LEU A 80 -0.18 -5.29 -7.11
CA LEU A 80 -0.09 -6.64 -6.52
C LEU A 80 0.53 -6.57 -5.13
N PHE A 81 -0.05 -7.29 -4.20
CA PHE A 81 0.23 -7.20 -2.77
C PHE A 81 0.48 -8.59 -2.18
N ILE A 82 1.46 -8.66 -1.28
CA ILE A 82 1.65 -9.81 -0.38
C ILE A 82 1.46 -9.26 1.02
N SER A 83 0.57 -9.87 1.79
CA SER A 83 0.37 -9.56 3.20
C SER A 83 1.51 -10.15 4.01
N LYS A 84 2.42 -9.28 4.48
CA LYS A 84 3.51 -9.65 5.38
C LYS A 84 3.32 -8.86 6.67
N GLY A 85 2.91 -9.56 7.72
CA GLY A 85 2.63 -8.98 9.02
C GLY A 85 3.12 -9.85 10.19
N VAL A 86 3.15 -9.25 11.37
CA VAL A 86 3.36 -9.95 12.66
C VAL A 86 2.01 -10.02 13.36
N ASN A 87 1.69 -11.18 13.92
CA ASN A 87 0.47 -11.42 14.70
C ASN A 87 0.63 -10.89 16.13
N HIS A 88 -0.47 -10.46 16.76
CA HIS A 88 -0.53 -10.10 18.18
C HIS A 88 0.49 -9.03 18.59
N VAL A 89 0.55 -7.94 17.82
CA VAL A 89 1.42 -6.81 18.14
C VAL A 89 0.69 -5.90 19.11
N ASP A 90 0.84 -6.16 20.41
CA ASP A 90 0.10 -5.48 21.47
C ASP A 90 1.00 -5.09 22.66
N PRO A 91 0.92 -3.84 23.18
CA PRO A 91 1.77 -3.41 24.29
C PRO A 91 1.43 -4.11 25.62
N ARG A 92 0.22 -4.66 25.74
CA ARG A 92 -0.23 -5.39 26.94
C ARG A 92 0.37 -6.79 26.99
N GLY A 93 0.67 -7.40 25.84
CA GLY A 93 1.19 -8.76 25.75
C GLY A 93 0.30 -9.80 26.47
N ASP A 94 0.88 -10.96 26.76
CA ASP A 94 0.15 -12.05 27.41
C ASP A 94 0.09 -11.87 28.92
N TYR A 95 -1.10 -12.05 29.49
CA TYR A 95 -1.30 -12.10 30.94
C TYR A 95 -0.68 -13.38 31.52
N SER A 96 0.03 -13.25 32.64
CA SER A 96 0.57 -14.38 33.38
C SER A 96 -0.28 -14.66 34.63
N PRO A 97 -1.08 -15.75 34.65
CA PRO A 97 -1.89 -16.09 35.82
C PRO A 97 -1.08 -16.27 37.11
N PRO A 98 0.10 -16.93 37.12
CA PRO A 98 0.91 -17.06 38.33
C PRO A 98 1.40 -15.73 38.90
N LEU A 99 1.62 -14.73 38.05
CA LEU A 99 2.13 -13.42 38.47
C LEU A 99 1.02 -12.42 38.78
N GLY A 100 -0.19 -12.61 38.24
CA GLY A 100 -1.30 -11.67 38.39
C GLY A 100 -1.23 -10.45 37.47
N TYR A 101 -0.29 -10.41 36.53
CA TYR A 101 -0.09 -9.29 35.59
C TYR A 101 0.66 -9.76 34.32
N SER A 102 0.86 -8.85 33.35
CA SER A 102 1.72 -9.09 32.18
C SER A 102 3.14 -8.54 32.39
N PRO A 103 4.17 -9.39 32.45
CA PRO A 103 5.56 -8.93 32.54
C PRO A 103 5.99 -8.10 31.34
N TYR A 104 5.44 -8.38 30.16
CA TYR A 104 5.74 -7.61 28.96
C TYR A 104 5.22 -6.18 29.09
N GLN A 105 3.98 -6.00 29.54
CA GLN A 105 3.38 -4.67 29.75
C GLN A 105 4.22 -3.83 30.72
N VAL A 106 4.61 -4.41 31.86
CA VAL A 106 5.45 -3.73 32.85
C VAL A 106 6.79 -3.29 32.24
N ASN A 107 7.39 -4.11 31.37
CA ASN A 107 8.63 -3.74 30.68
C ASN A 107 8.42 -2.70 29.59
N VAL A 108 7.25 -2.68 28.94
CA VAL A 108 6.87 -1.65 27.98
C VAL A 108 6.75 -0.30 28.68
N GLU A 109 6.00 -0.22 29.78
CA GLU A 109 5.83 1.00 30.58
C GLU A 109 7.18 1.52 31.09
N LYS A 110 8.03 0.65 31.64
CA LYS A 110 9.38 1.02 32.10
C LYS A 110 10.28 1.55 30.99
N ARG A 111 10.19 1.00 29.78
CA ARG A 111 11.11 1.31 28.68
C ARG A 111 10.68 2.50 27.83
N TYR A 112 9.38 2.66 27.61
CA TYR A 112 8.83 3.66 26.69
C TYR A 112 8.02 4.75 27.39
N GLY A 113 7.83 4.64 28.72
CA GLY A 113 7.03 5.56 29.52
C GLY A 113 5.54 5.24 29.44
N ASP A 114 5.01 5.12 28.22
CA ASP A 114 3.62 4.78 27.96
C ASP A 114 3.46 3.93 26.69
N PHE A 115 2.21 3.60 26.35
CA PHE A 115 1.90 2.84 25.14
C PHE A 115 2.09 3.66 23.86
N GLY A 116 2.04 4.99 23.92
CA GLY A 116 2.30 5.87 22.78
C GLY A 116 3.75 5.79 22.33
N GLY A 117 4.70 5.88 23.28
CA GLY A 117 6.12 5.69 23.00
C GLY A 117 6.45 4.30 22.44
N TRP A 118 5.75 3.26 22.93
CA TRP A 118 5.86 1.92 22.37
C TRP A 118 5.30 1.83 20.95
N LEU A 119 4.16 2.48 20.68
CA LEU A 119 3.49 2.48 19.39
C LEU A 119 4.39 3.11 18.32
N GLU A 120 4.96 4.28 18.60
CA GLU A 120 5.90 4.96 17.70
C GLU A 120 7.12 4.09 17.39
N ALA A 121 7.75 3.53 18.43
CA ALA A 121 8.91 2.66 18.28
C ALA A 121 8.58 1.39 17.48
N THR A 122 7.41 0.81 17.70
CA THR A 122 6.97 -0.42 17.03
C THR A 122 6.64 -0.18 15.56
N VAL A 123 5.91 0.90 15.23
CA VAL A 123 5.64 1.29 13.83
C VAL A 123 6.96 1.54 13.08
N SER A 124 7.91 2.21 13.71
CA SER A 124 9.24 2.47 13.13
C SER A 124 10.01 1.16 12.84
N ARG A 125 9.99 0.20 13.78
CA ARG A 125 10.60 -1.13 13.59
C ARG A 125 9.94 -1.90 12.45
N LEU A 126 8.62 -2.06 12.48
CA LEU A 126 7.90 -2.85 11.48
C LEU A 126 8.13 -2.30 10.06
N LYS A 127 8.12 -0.97 9.91
CA LYS A 127 8.46 -0.31 8.63
C LYS A 127 9.90 -0.56 8.21
N SER A 128 10.87 -0.41 9.11
CA SER A 128 12.29 -0.63 8.77
C SER A 128 12.60 -2.09 8.44
N TRP A 129 11.87 -3.05 9.03
CA TRP A 129 11.94 -4.48 8.70
C TRP A 129 11.14 -4.87 7.44
N GLY A 130 10.47 -3.91 6.81
CA GLY A 130 9.70 -4.12 5.59
C GLY A 130 8.45 -4.98 5.79
N PHE A 131 7.76 -4.83 6.92
CA PHE A 131 6.37 -5.29 7.07
C PHE A 131 5.41 -4.25 6.48
N ASN A 132 4.34 -4.74 5.86
CA ASN A 132 3.31 -3.91 5.20
C ASN A 132 1.90 -4.25 5.71
N THR A 133 1.79 -5.10 6.72
CA THR A 133 0.51 -5.48 7.32
C THR A 133 0.68 -5.59 8.83
N VAL A 134 -0.33 -5.11 9.55
CA VAL A 134 -0.50 -5.42 10.98
C VAL A 134 -1.32 -6.70 11.06
N GLY A 135 -0.77 -7.73 11.71
CA GLY A 135 -1.44 -9.03 11.81
C GLY A 135 -2.63 -9.00 12.77
N ALA A 136 -3.35 -10.12 12.82
CA ALA A 136 -4.54 -10.24 13.64
C ALA A 136 -4.24 -10.05 15.15
N TRP A 137 -5.29 -9.66 15.89
CA TRP A 137 -5.26 -9.42 17.34
C TRP A 137 -4.18 -8.43 17.81
N SER A 138 -3.77 -7.50 16.93
CA SER A 138 -2.85 -6.43 17.30
C SER A 138 -3.59 -5.26 17.95
N TYR A 139 -2.83 -4.37 18.58
CA TYR A 139 -3.34 -3.16 19.21
C TYR A 139 -4.13 -2.31 18.22
N GLY A 140 -5.33 -1.86 18.60
CA GLY A 140 -6.28 -1.22 17.67
C GLY A 140 -5.79 0.09 17.05
N GLU A 141 -4.89 0.80 17.71
CA GLU A 141 -4.31 2.06 17.21
C GLU A 141 -3.07 1.85 16.34
N LEU A 142 -2.60 0.60 16.20
CA LEU A 142 -1.42 0.29 15.41
C LEU A 142 -1.73 0.38 13.90
N SER A 143 -1.21 1.43 13.24
CA SER A 143 -1.24 1.57 11.79
C SER A 143 0.15 1.74 11.18
N LEU A 144 0.39 1.11 10.03
CA LEU A 144 1.57 1.35 9.20
C LEU A 144 1.36 2.47 8.18
N HIS A 145 0.12 2.91 7.97
CA HIS A 145 -0.25 3.91 6.96
C HIS A 145 -0.91 5.14 7.57
#